data_AF-A0A534W7J9-F1
#
_entry.id   AF-A0A534W7J9-F1
#
_cell.length_a   1.000
_cell.length_b   1.000
_cell.length_c   1.000
_cell.angle_alpha   90.00
_cell.angle_beta   90.00
_cell.angle_gamma   90.00
#
_symmetry.space_group_name_H-M   'P 1'
#
loop_
_entity.id
_entity.type
_entity.pdbx_description
1 polymer ?
#
loop_
_entity_poly.entity_id
_entity_poly.type
_entity_poly.pdbx_seq_one_letter_code
_entity_poly.pdbx_strand_id
1 'polypeptide(L)'
;MRQSVVDWMMLVRILRTFDGTNRITQPAGTSTIAFPVAGDFNGDGKPDVAGPVVWPVDVPNPAGGPAFFRAGNPNPGSDLFAFGVSLGGILAGVLPAVEPAVDAAATVSGGAGLSDVALRSQLAPVVSSVMLGRLGPFFANCDYDFAAQRCAPGQAGTAPTLVLVVQDLNRERELPIAPLALAPGDRVTLTNVDHDSATCQRDHACATATVDANGKMRVAVTADGPLLSVHRVPQVNPPDQVTTTVLQPGNRLRVSVLRSTGNEPQNIDSFGFPVAFFGVTYRPGDPLTAPAAGWGYERNTPDFRRLVALSQAILEPGDPVSYAPHWSADLLPVRNGAPAPALVIGTVGDDVVPVGTAIAMARAAGLVEMTQPDPAYGIPPDQVLIRAGVVEGTANLQRLADGTAGPLAALGPQHLSCSASDCSGNVLVDPTSYGFDPANAVNDGLNAPRLNPPLRGQLARPVTLADGSKASSALLLPYMSRGGQHGFKNPQPGKPFDMDQFLANLIGRWFETRGRELHFEPCQAKEPPDCAWIPAPPP
;
A
#
# COMPACT_ATOMS: atom_id res chain seq x y z
N MET A 1 -3.25 10.40 7.24
CA MET A 1 -2.52 11.11 6.17
C MET A 1 -2.22 12.55 6.54
N ARG A 2 -3.15 13.51 6.39
CA ARG A 2 -2.85 14.94 6.65
C ARG A 2 -2.22 15.20 8.03
N GLN A 3 -2.84 14.67 9.09
CA GLN A 3 -2.29 14.80 10.45
C GLN A 3 -0.87 14.24 10.54
N SER A 4 -0.65 13.03 10.03
CA SER A 4 0.67 12.39 10.07
C SER A 4 1.75 13.16 9.31
N VAL A 5 1.40 13.82 8.19
CA VAL A 5 2.33 14.72 7.47
C VAL A 5 2.69 15.92 8.36
N VAL A 6 1.70 16.54 9.00
CA VAL A 6 1.94 17.64 9.95
C VAL A 6 2.81 17.19 11.12
N ASP A 7 2.60 15.99 11.64
CA ASP A 7 3.41 15.42 12.72
C ASP A 7 4.87 15.26 12.28
N TRP A 8 5.13 14.80 11.04
CA TRP A 8 6.49 14.72 10.50
C TRP A 8 7.11 16.10 10.29
N MET A 9 6.35 17.10 9.84
CA MET A 9 6.84 18.48 9.75
C MET A 9 7.20 19.03 11.14
N MET A 10 6.41 18.71 12.17
CA MET A 10 6.74 19.08 13.55
C MET A 10 7.99 18.36 14.05
N LEU A 11 8.15 17.07 13.72
CA LEU A 11 9.38 16.33 14.01
C LEU A 11 10.60 17.01 13.37
N VAL A 12 10.51 17.40 12.10
CA VAL A 12 11.59 18.15 11.43
C VAL A 12 11.93 19.43 12.19
N ARG A 13 10.93 20.20 12.62
CA ARG A 13 11.16 21.41 13.43
C ARG A 13 11.79 21.12 14.78
N ILE A 14 11.41 20.03 15.45
CA ILE A 14 12.03 19.56 16.69
C ILE A 14 13.50 19.20 16.43
N LEU A 15 13.79 18.44 15.38
CA LEU A 15 15.15 18.07 14.99
C LEU A 15 16.03 19.29 14.71
N ARG A 16 15.47 20.36 14.12
CA ARG A 16 16.19 21.63 13.91
C ARG A 16 16.54 22.36 15.21
N THR A 17 15.94 22.00 16.34
CA THR A 17 16.28 22.59 17.64
C THR A 17 17.54 21.99 18.27
N PHE A 18 18.16 20.97 17.69
CA PHE A 18 19.33 20.32 18.28
C PHE A 18 20.59 21.17 18.05
N ASP A 19 20.70 22.28 18.80
CA ASP A 19 21.70 23.33 18.64
C ASP A 19 23.03 23.07 19.36
N GLY A 20 23.21 21.84 19.87
CA GLY A 20 24.38 21.44 20.65
C GLY A 20 24.34 21.83 22.12
N THR A 21 23.25 22.45 22.58
CA THR A 21 23.02 22.79 23.99
C THR A 21 21.70 22.26 24.53
N ASN A 22 20.70 22.09 23.66
CA ASN A 22 19.43 21.50 24.02
C ASN A 22 19.59 20.04 24.44
N ARG A 23 18.73 19.60 25.37
CA ARG A 23 18.74 18.26 25.97
C ARG A 23 17.41 17.57 25.73
N ILE A 24 17.43 16.25 25.60
CA ILE A 24 16.22 15.43 25.48
C ILE A 24 15.97 14.73 26.82
N THR A 25 14.76 14.85 27.34
CA THR A 25 14.33 14.13 28.55
C THR A 25 13.23 13.14 28.22
N GLN A 26 13.42 11.87 28.57
CA GLN A 26 12.40 10.84 28.41
C GLN A 26 11.91 10.36 29.78
N PRO A 27 10.59 10.33 30.04
CA PRO A 27 10.04 9.68 31.22
C PRO A 27 10.31 8.16 31.19
N ALA A 28 10.84 7.61 32.28
CA ALA A 28 11.10 6.19 32.45
C ALA A 28 10.45 5.71 33.77
N GLY A 29 9.16 5.37 33.71
CA GLY A 29 8.38 5.09 34.91
C GLY A 29 8.18 6.35 35.75
N THR A 30 8.63 6.34 37.01
CA THR A 30 8.59 7.52 37.89
C THR A 30 9.85 8.39 37.82
N SER A 31 10.84 8.03 37.00
CA SER A 31 12.08 8.79 36.81
C SER A 31 12.12 9.46 35.43
N THR A 32 13.08 10.36 35.25
CA THR A 32 13.35 11.00 33.95
C THR A 32 14.79 10.71 33.57
N ILE A 33 14.98 10.10 32.40
CA ILE A 33 16.30 9.92 31.80
C ILE A 33 16.58 11.17 30.98
N ALA A 34 17.64 11.90 31.33
CA ALA A 34 18.10 13.06 30.57
C ALA A 34 19.29 12.65 29.70
N PHE A 35 19.12 12.72 28.40
CA PHE A 35 20.24 12.61 27.46
C PHE A 35 21.07 13.90 27.54
N PRO A 36 22.41 13.81 27.56
CA PRO A 36 23.29 14.94 27.85
C PRO A 36 23.18 16.05 26.79
N VAL A 37 23.03 15.72 25.52
CA VAL A 37 22.82 16.66 24.40
C VAL A 37 21.86 16.05 23.37
N ALA A 38 20.95 16.85 22.82
CA ALA A 38 20.06 16.43 21.75
C ALA A 38 20.84 16.20 20.45
N GLY A 39 20.67 15.05 19.82
CA GLY A 39 21.39 14.66 18.60
C GLY A 39 22.72 13.91 18.84
N ASP A 40 23.17 13.80 20.08
CA ASP A 40 24.30 12.94 20.49
C ASP A 40 23.75 11.53 20.83
N PHE A 41 23.75 10.65 19.83
CA PHE A 41 23.19 9.30 19.97
C PHE A 41 24.24 8.25 20.38
N ASN A 42 25.52 8.55 20.22
CA ASN A 42 26.62 7.67 20.62
C ASN A 42 27.13 7.94 22.05
N GLY A 43 26.74 9.07 22.66
CA GLY A 43 27.04 9.45 24.03
C GLY A 43 28.42 10.09 24.23
N ASP A 44 29.09 10.55 23.18
CA ASP A 44 30.42 11.17 23.25
C ASP A 44 30.38 12.68 23.54
N GLY A 45 29.18 13.26 23.64
CA GLY A 45 28.94 14.68 23.90
C GLY A 45 28.94 15.56 22.65
N LYS A 46 29.13 14.98 21.46
CA LYS A 46 29.07 15.67 20.17
C LYS A 46 27.74 15.37 19.50
N PRO A 47 26.97 16.39 19.09
CA PRO A 47 25.79 16.18 18.25
C PRO A 47 26.21 15.55 16.91
N ASP A 48 25.66 14.36 16.62
CA ASP A 48 25.91 13.61 15.38
C ASP A 48 24.81 13.85 14.33
N VAL A 49 23.58 14.09 14.79
CA VAL A 49 22.39 14.10 13.93
C VAL A 49 21.53 15.33 14.21
N ALA A 50 20.99 15.89 13.12
CA ALA A 50 20.09 17.01 13.10
C ALA A 50 20.71 18.33 13.59
N GLY A 51 19.86 19.28 13.98
CA GLY A 51 20.26 20.63 14.35
C GLY A 51 20.11 21.66 13.24
N PRO A 52 20.45 22.92 13.53
CA PRO A 52 20.38 24.02 12.57
C PRO A 52 21.43 23.83 11.47
N VAL A 53 21.21 24.44 10.29
CA VAL A 53 22.15 24.36 9.15
C VAL A 53 23.53 24.93 9.51
N VAL A 54 23.55 25.93 10.39
CA VAL A 54 24.75 26.57 10.93
C VAL A 54 24.61 26.62 12.44
N TRP A 55 25.70 26.34 13.16
CA TRP A 55 25.70 26.37 14.62
C TRP A 55 25.48 27.81 15.15
N PRO A 56 24.48 28.05 16.01
CA PRO A 56 24.21 29.39 16.55
C PRO A 56 25.15 29.74 17.71
N VAL A 57 25.76 28.73 18.34
CA VAL A 57 26.64 28.85 19.50
C VAL A 57 27.85 27.92 19.34
N ASP A 58 28.89 28.17 20.14
CA ASP A 58 30.01 27.22 20.26
C ASP A 58 29.51 25.95 20.97
N VAL A 59 29.64 24.79 20.31
CA VAL A 59 29.24 23.49 20.85
C VAL A 59 30.31 22.99 21.83
N PRO A 60 30.02 22.91 23.14
CA PRO A 60 31.03 22.59 24.14
C PRO A 60 31.63 21.20 23.95
N ASN A 61 32.93 21.05 24.22
CA ASN A 61 33.58 19.75 24.34
C ASN A 61 33.63 19.34 25.83
N PRO A 62 32.86 18.31 26.25
CA PRO A 62 32.79 17.92 27.66
C PRO A 62 34.09 17.29 28.17
N ALA A 63 34.99 16.81 27.31
CA ALA A 63 36.31 16.30 27.70
C ALA A 63 37.32 17.43 28.03
N GLY A 64 36.92 18.70 27.85
CA GLY A 64 37.81 19.86 27.95
C GLY A 64 38.62 20.08 26.66
N GLY A 65 38.91 21.35 26.35
CA GLY A 65 39.58 21.75 25.11
C GLY A 65 38.72 22.66 24.23
N PRO A 66 39.10 22.87 22.95
CA PRO A 66 38.32 23.70 22.03
C PRO A 66 36.92 23.09 21.78
N ALA A 67 35.94 23.95 21.52
CA ALA A 67 34.59 23.56 21.11
C ALA A 67 34.62 22.59 19.93
N PHE A 68 33.73 21.59 19.93
CA PHE A 68 33.61 20.65 18.80
C PHE A 68 33.26 21.37 17.50
N PHE A 69 32.33 22.32 17.60
CA PHE A 69 31.92 23.19 16.52
C PHE A 69 31.84 24.63 17.01
N ARG A 70 32.22 25.59 16.16
CA ARG A 70 32.13 27.02 16.48
C ARG A 70 30.85 27.62 15.94
N ALA A 71 30.35 28.65 16.61
CA ALA A 71 29.26 29.47 16.10
C ALA A 71 29.60 29.98 14.68
N GLY A 72 28.63 29.89 13.77
CA GLY A 72 28.81 30.26 12.36
C GLY A 72 29.36 29.15 11.46
N ASN A 73 29.84 28.02 12.01
CA ASN A 73 30.27 26.89 11.18
C ASN A 73 29.06 26.10 10.65
N PRO A 74 29.13 25.56 9.42
CA PRO A 74 28.16 24.60 8.92
C PRO A 74 28.05 23.40 9.85
N ASN A 75 26.82 22.91 10.05
CA ASN A 75 26.56 21.70 10.81
C ASN A 75 26.55 20.49 9.88
N PRO A 76 27.52 19.55 10.00
CA PRO A 76 27.60 18.38 9.13
C PRO A 76 26.45 17.38 9.32
N GLY A 77 25.75 17.40 10.46
CA GLY A 77 24.59 16.56 10.74
C GLY A 77 23.25 17.21 10.39
N SER A 78 23.25 18.41 9.80
CA SER A 78 22.03 19.19 9.56
C SER A 78 21.20 18.75 8.37
N ASP A 79 21.71 17.85 7.53
CA ASP A 79 20.95 17.33 6.40
C ASP A 79 19.80 16.45 6.92
N LEU A 80 18.59 16.66 6.42
CA LEU A 80 17.41 15.87 6.81
C LEU A 80 16.80 15.21 5.58
N PHE A 81 16.65 13.89 5.68
CA PHE A 81 16.09 13.08 4.61
C PHE A 81 14.78 12.44 5.06
N ALA A 82 13.83 12.29 4.13
CA ALA A 82 12.60 11.56 4.38
C ALA A 82 12.68 10.16 3.77
N PHE A 83 12.64 9.14 4.61
CA PHE A 83 12.59 7.74 4.18
C PHE A 83 11.37 7.08 4.79
N GLY A 84 10.71 6.21 4.02
CA GLY A 84 9.69 5.36 4.59
C GLY A 84 9.28 4.22 3.67
N VAL A 85 8.79 3.15 4.30
CA VAL A 85 8.21 1.98 3.66
C VAL A 85 6.69 2.01 3.84
N SER A 86 5.91 1.63 2.82
CA SER A 86 4.45 1.52 2.91
C SER A 86 3.79 2.86 3.27
N LEU A 87 3.00 2.94 4.35
CA LEU A 87 2.46 4.20 4.87
C LEU A 87 3.55 5.27 5.06
N GLY A 88 4.73 4.91 5.54
CA GLY A 88 5.87 5.82 5.65
C GLY A 88 6.34 6.32 4.27
N GLY A 89 6.31 5.46 3.26
CA GLY A 89 6.63 5.83 1.87
C GLY A 89 5.60 6.79 1.27
N ILE A 90 4.31 6.61 1.60
CA ILE A 90 3.25 7.56 1.21
C ILE A 90 3.51 8.92 1.86
N LEU A 91 3.84 8.97 3.17
CA LEU A 91 4.16 10.23 3.84
C LEU A 91 5.42 10.89 3.28
N ALA A 92 6.47 10.11 3.01
CA ALA A 92 7.71 10.58 2.41
C ALA A 92 7.51 11.13 0.98
N GLY A 93 6.44 10.74 0.27
CA GLY A 93 6.09 11.32 -1.04
C GLY A 93 5.49 12.73 -0.97
N VAL A 94 5.04 13.19 0.20
CA VAL A 94 4.49 14.55 0.38
C VAL A 94 5.57 15.53 0.82
N LEU A 95 6.44 15.11 1.75
CA LEU A 95 7.37 15.99 2.46
C LEU A 95 8.33 16.81 1.58
N PRO A 96 8.92 16.28 0.49
CA PRO A 96 9.85 17.04 -0.34
C PRO A 96 9.25 18.33 -0.93
N ALA A 97 7.93 18.35 -1.16
CA ALA A 97 7.24 19.51 -1.69
C ALA A 97 6.94 20.57 -0.61
N VAL A 98 6.61 20.14 0.62
CA VAL A 98 6.01 21.01 1.65
C VAL A 98 6.94 21.36 2.81
N GLU A 99 8.00 20.60 3.02
CA GLU A 99 8.98 20.82 4.09
C GLU A 99 10.34 21.22 3.50
N PRO A 100 10.70 22.52 3.51
CA PRO A 100 11.94 23.01 2.89
C PRO A 100 13.20 22.50 3.57
N ALA A 101 13.11 22.04 4.82
CA ALA A 101 14.24 21.48 5.54
C ALA A 101 14.58 20.03 5.12
N VAL A 102 13.74 19.37 4.32
CA VAL A 102 14.02 18.03 3.75
C VAL A 102 14.83 18.20 2.46
N ASP A 103 16.03 17.62 2.45
CA ASP A 103 17.00 17.72 1.35
C ASP A 103 16.71 16.73 0.23
N ALA A 104 16.23 15.53 0.58
CA ALA A 104 15.84 14.49 -0.38
C ALA A 104 14.89 13.47 0.27
N ALA A 105 14.19 12.68 -0.55
CA ALA A 105 13.35 11.59 -0.05
C ALA A 105 13.45 10.28 -0.84
N ALA A 106 13.18 9.17 -0.15
CA ALA A 106 13.03 7.86 -0.76
C ALA A 106 11.73 7.21 -0.29
N THR A 107 10.83 6.95 -1.24
CA THR A 107 9.51 6.39 -1.00
C THR A 107 9.49 4.90 -1.38
N VAL A 108 9.62 4.02 -0.41
CA VAL A 108 9.66 2.56 -0.65
C VAL A 108 8.27 1.97 -0.52
N SER A 109 7.80 1.30 -1.57
CA SER A 109 6.40 0.87 -1.66
C SER A 109 5.44 1.99 -1.25
N GLY A 110 5.81 3.21 -1.64
CA GLY A 110 5.01 4.41 -1.49
C GLY A 110 4.09 4.51 -2.69
N GLY A 111 2.79 4.69 -2.44
CA GLY A 111 1.77 4.79 -3.47
C GLY A 111 1.18 6.20 -3.53
N ALA A 112 0.72 6.59 -4.72
CA ALA A 112 -0.07 7.78 -4.95
C ALA A 112 -1.42 7.40 -5.58
N GLY A 113 -2.43 8.28 -5.53
CA GLY A 113 -3.80 7.90 -5.85
C GLY A 113 -4.34 6.95 -4.77
N LEU A 114 -4.49 7.45 -3.55
CA LEU A 114 -4.83 6.68 -2.35
C LEU A 114 -6.12 5.85 -2.50
N SER A 115 -7.05 6.28 -3.34
CA SER A 115 -8.23 5.49 -3.65
C SER A 115 -7.90 4.26 -4.49
N ASP A 116 -6.93 4.34 -5.41
CA ASP A 116 -6.44 3.18 -6.17
C ASP A 116 -5.66 2.22 -5.26
N VAL A 117 -4.84 2.75 -4.34
CA VAL A 117 -4.22 1.96 -3.27
C VAL A 117 -5.30 1.17 -2.51
N ALA A 118 -6.36 1.85 -2.06
CA ALA A 118 -7.44 1.20 -1.32
C ALA A 118 -8.19 0.12 -2.13
N LEU A 119 -8.36 0.32 -3.44
CA LEU A 119 -9.10 -0.59 -4.33
C LEU A 119 -8.36 -1.88 -4.67
N ARG A 120 -7.05 -1.77 -4.81
CA ARG A 120 -6.19 -2.85 -5.32
C ARG A 120 -5.26 -3.45 -4.27
N SER A 121 -5.25 -2.90 -3.05
CA SER A 121 -4.54 -3.48 -1.91
C SER A 121 -5.12 -4.84 -1.53
N GLN A 122 -4.25 -5.78 -1.16
CA GLN A 122 -4.60 -7.05 -0.51
C GLN A 122 -4.38 -7.00 1.01
N LEU A 123 -3.99 -5.86 1.56
CA LEU A 123 -3.81 -5.70 3.00
C LEU A 123 -5.16 -5.85 3.69
N ALA A 124 -5.37 -6.95 4.41
CA ALA A 124 -6.65 -7.31 5.00
C ALA A 124 -7.30 -6.18 5.84
N PRO A 125 -6.54 -5.42 6.68
CA PRO A 125 -7.08 -4.25 7.34
C PRO A 125 -7.62 -3.16 6.39
N VAL A 126 -6.99 -2.92 5.25
CA VAL A 126 -7.46 -1.94 4.26
C VAL A 126 -8.70 -2.47 3.56
N VAL A 127 -8.66 -3.70 3.03
CA VAL A 127 -9.78 -4.32 2.31
C VAL A 127 -11.02 -4.40 3.21
N SER A 128 -10.86 -4.93 4.42
CA SER A 128 -11.97 -5.14 5.34
C SER A 128 -12.49 -3.82 5.89
N SER A 129 -11.61 -2.88 6.25
CA SER A 129 -12.05 -1.63 6.91
C SER A 129 -12.63 -0.59 5.96
N VAL A 130 -12.24 -0.64 4.67
CA VAL A 130 -12.51 0.42 3.71
C VAL A 130 -13.50 -0.02 2.62
N MET A 131 -13.42 -1.28 2.17
CA MET A 131 -14.23 -1.75 1.05
C MET A 131 -15.49 -2.48 1.47
N LEU A 132 -15.45 -3.31 2.51
CA LEU A 132 -16.64 -4.09 2.91
C LEU A 132 -17.80 -3.21 3.38
N GLY A 133 -17.56 -2.13 4.13
CA GLY A 133 -18.62 -1.18 4.50
C GLY A 133 -19.24 -0.42 3.32
N ARG A 134 -18.53 -0.29 2.19
CA ARG A 134 -19.04 0.39 0.97
C ARG A 134 -19.76 -0.57 0.03
N LEU A 135 -19.32 -1.82 0.00
CA LEU A 135 -19.84 -2.86 -0.88
C LEU A 135 -20.92 -3.72 -0.20
N GLY A 136 -21.03 -3.70 1.12
CA GLY A 136 -22.00 -4.47 1.88
C GLY A 136 -23.33 -3.75 2.16
N PRO A 137 -24.23 -4.35 2.96
CA PRO A 137 -24.23 -5.77 3.32
C PRO A 137 -24.26 -6.68 2.10
N PHE A 138 -23.34 -7.64 2.08
CA PHE A 138 -23.03 -8.45 0.91
C PHE A 138 -23.51 -9.87 1.12
N PHE A 139 -24.32 -10.40 0.21
CA PHE A 139 -24.81 -11.77 0.26
C PHE A 139 -24.09 -12.62 -0.78
N ALA A 140 -23.69 -13.81 -0.37
CA ALA A 140 -23.11 -14.81 -1.24
C ALA A 140 -23.66 -16.18 -0.87
N ASN A 141 -23.47 -17.17 -1.74
CA ASN A 141 -23.64 -18.57 -1.35
C ASN A 141 -22.29 -19.29 -1.38
N CYS A 142 -22.09 -20.18 -0.41
CA CYS A 142 -20.89 -20.98 -0.31
C CYS A 142 -21.19 -22.32 0.36
N ASP A 143 -20.22 -23.22 0.31
CA ASP A 143 -20.24 -24.44 1.10
C ASP A 143 -19.67 -24.07 2.49
N TYR A 144 -20.56 -23.95 3.47
CA TYR A 144 -20.24 -23.40 4.79
C TYR A 144 -19.90 -24.52 5.78
N ASP A 145 -18.79 -24.35 6.49
CA ASP A 145 -18.40 -25.20 7.61
C ASP A 145 -18.86 -24.55 8.92
N PHE A 146 -19.86 -25.16 9.57
CA PHE A 146 -20.41 -24.66 10.83
C PHE A 146 -19.46 -24.83 12.02
N ALA A 147 -18.54 -25.81 11.97
CA ALA A 147 -17.55 -26.01 13.02
C ALA A 147 -16.43 -24.97 12.91
N ALA A 148 -15.95 -24.69 11.70
CA ALA A 148 -14.93 -23.67 11.44
C ALA A 148 -15.50 -22.24 11.34
N GLN A 149 -16.83 -22.09 11.28
CA GLN A 149 -17.54 -20.81 11.13
C GLN A 149 -17.08 -19.97 9.92
N ARG A 150 -16.88 -20.65 8.78
CA ARG A 150 -16.45 -20.01 7.52
C ARG A 150 -16.88 -20.80 6.29
N CYS A 151 -16.86 -20.15 5.13
CA CYS A 151 -16.93 -20.80 3.83
C CYS A 151 -15.67 -21.64 3.60
N ALA A 152 -15.84 -22.91 3.22
CA ALA A 152 -14.75 -23.87 3.03
C ALA A 152 -15.02 -24.77 1.80
N PRO A 153 -15.02 -24.21 0.57
CA PRO A 153 -15.37 -24.97 -0.63
C PRO A 153 -14.49 -26.21 -0.79
N GLY A 154 -15.12 -27.36 -1.06
CA GLY A 154 -14.44 -28.63 -1.28
C GLY A 154 -14.00 -29.38 -0.02
N GLN A 155 -14.31 -28.88 1.19
CA GLN A 155 -14.05 -29.62 2.43
C GLN A 155 -15.24 -30.53 2.80
N ALA A 156 -14.93 -31.66 3.43
CA ALA A 156 -15.97 -32.56 3.94
C ALA A 156 -16.72 -31.92 5.11
N GLY A 157 -18.03 -32.18 5.24
CA GLY A 157 -18.85 -31.67 6.35
C GLY A 157 -19.41 -30.26 6.14
N THR A 158 -19.21 -29.66 4.97
CA THR A 158 -19.80 -28.37 4.60
C THR A 158 -21.20 -28.51 4.04
N ALA A 159 -22.03 -27.46 4.15
CA ALA A 159 -23.36 -27.43 3.53
C ALA A 159 -23.59 -26.16 2.67
N PRO A 160 -24.29 -26.27 1.51
CA PRO A 160 -24.66 -25.11 0.69
C PRO A 160 -25.53 -24.13 1.46
N THR A 161 -25.01 -22.93 1.68
CA THR A 161 -25.57 -21.95 2.61
C THR A 161 -25.54 -20.57 1.98
N LEU A 162 -26.65 -19.82 2.13
CA LEU A 162 -26.69 -18.38 1.95
C LEU A 162 -25.97 -17.74 3.13
N VAL A 163 -24.93 -16.97 2.86
CA VAL A 163 -24.16 -16.25 3.86
C VAL A 163 -24.26 -14.75 3.65
N LEU A 164 -24.21 -14.01 4.75
CA LEU A 164 -23.97 -12.59 4.74
C LEU A 164 -22.51 -12.33 5.10
N VAL A 165 -21.80 -11.67 4.19
CA VAL A 165 -20.42 -11.23 4.39
C VAL A 165 -20.46 -9.82 4.96
N VAL A 166 -19.91 -9.65 6.15
CA VAL A 166 -19.89 -8.39 6.90
C VAL A 166 -18.48 -8.01 7.33
N GLN A 167 -18.28 -6.70 7.52
CA GLN A 167 -17.08 -6.17 8.13
C GLN A 167 -17.12 -6.36 9.66
N ASP A 168 -16.18 -7.13 10.20
CA ASP A 168 -15.92 -7.23 11.63
C ASP A 168 -14.60 -6.51 11.94
N LEU A 169 -14.70 -5.21 12.23
CA LEU A 169 -13.55 -4.32 12.43
C LEU A 169 -12.59 -4.33 11.23
N ASN A 170 -11.47 -5.07 11.35
CA ASN A 170 -10.40 -5.17 10.36
C ASN A 170 -10.35 -6.53 9.64
N ARG A 171 -11.40 -7.35 9.79
CA ARG A 171 -11.55 -8.65 9.12
C ARG A 171 -12.94 -8.79 8.50
N GLU A 172 -13.03 -9.73 7.58
CA GLU A 172 -14.29 -10.20 7.02
C GLU A 172 -14.87 -11.31 7.91
N ARG A 173 -16.20 -11.37 8.02
CA ARG A 173 -16.90 -12.48 8.66
C ARG A 173 -18.09 -12.93 7.82
N GLU A 174 -18.25 -14.23 7.69
CA GLU A 174 -19.36 -14.86 6.96
C GLU A 174 -20.39 -15.37 7.98
N LEU A 175 -21.58 -14.77 7.97
CA LEU A 175 -22.69 -15.12 8.84
C LEU A 175 -23.66 -16.04 8.09
N PRO A 176 -23.91 -17.27 8.56
CA PRO A 176 -24.82 -18.19 7.87
C PRO A 176 -26.26 -17.74 8.07
N ILE A 177 -27.00 -17.53 6.97
CA ILE A 177 -28.37 -17.03 6.99
C ILE A 177 -29.37 -18.17 6.86
N ALA A 178 -29.29 -18.95 5.78
CA ALA A 178 -30.23 -20.03 5.51
C ALA A 178 -29.61 -21.10 4.59
N PRO A 179 -30.05 -22.36 4.66
CA PRO A 179 -29.66 -23.37 3.66
C PRO A 179 -30.06 -22.89 2.27
N LEU A 180 -29.12 -22.88 1.32
CA LEU A 180 -29.40 -22.46 -0.04
C LEU A 180 -28.49 -23.17 -1.04
N ALA A 181 -29.08 -24.11 -1.79
CA ALA A 181 -28.48 -24.69 -2.98
C ALA A 181 -29.03 -23.97 -4.23
N LEU A 182 -28.11 -23.57 -5.12
CA LEU A 182 -28.42 -22.83 -6.34
C LEU A 182 -27.92 -23.60 -7.56
N ALA A 183 -28.70 -23.57 -8.64
CA ALA A 183 -28.29 -24.11 -9.94
C ALA A 183 -27.86 -22.97 -10.87
N PRO A 184 -26.96 -23.24 -11.84
CA PRO A 184 -26.62 -22.26 -12.88
C PRO A 184 -27.87 -21.66 -13.55
N GLY A 185 -27.89 -20.35 -13.72
CA GLY A 185 -29.01 -19.61 -14.31
C GLY A 185 -30.17 -19.27 -13.37
N ASP A 186 -30.19 -19.78 -12.12
CA ASP A 186 -31.10 -19.26 -11.09
C ASP A 186 -30.89 -17.74 -10.92
N ARG A 187 -31.95 -17.00 -10.58
CA ARG A 187 -31.88 -15.56 -10.32
C ARG A 187 -32.19 -15.27 -8.86
N VAL A 188 -31.27 -14.62 -8.17
CA VAL A 188 -31.40 -14.25 -6.76
C VAL A 188 -31.55 -12.74 -6.66
N THR A 189 -32.65 -12.27 -6.09
CA THR A 189 -32.92 -10.85 -5.87
C THR A 189 -32.87 -10.56 -4.38
N LEU A 190 -32.01 -9.65 -3.97
CA LEU A 190 -31.96 -9.11 -2.61
C LEU A 190 -32.71 -7.77 -2.59
N THR A 191 -33.50 -7.54 -1.54
CA THR A 191 -34.29 -6.31 -1.39
C THR A 191 -34.27 -5.85 0.06
N ASN A 192 -33.90 -4.59 0.28
CA ASN A 192 -34.18 -3.86 1.50
C ASN A 192 -35.66 -3.44 1.48
N VAL A 193 -36.48 -4.11 2.29
CA VAL A 193 -37.94 -3.92 2.27
C VAL A 193 -38.40 -2.71 3.10
N ASP A 194 -37.48 -2.07 3.81
CA ASP A 194 -37.74 -0.81 4.50
C ASP A 194 -37.48 0.42 3.61
N HIS A 195 -37.01 0.20 2.37
CA HIS A 195 -36.83 1.23 1.36
C HIS A 195 -38.00 1.25 0.35
N ASP A 196 -38.25 2.41 -0.28
CA ASP A 196 -39.27 2.54 -1.33
C ASP A 196 -38.91 1.69 -2.56
N SER A 197 -39.87 0.88 -3.02
CA SER A 197 -39.73 0.02 -4.20
C SER A 197 -39.59 0.82 -5.50
N ALA A 198 -40.10 2.05 -5.56
CA ALA A 198 -40.07 2.90 -6.76
C ALA A 198 -38.66 3.42 -7.11
N THR A 199 -37.76 3.51 -6.14
CA THR A 199 -36.37 3.99 -6.33
C THR A 199 -35.33 2.91 -6.08
N CYS A 200 -35.79 1.70 -5.84
CA CYS A 200 -35.01 0.59 -5.30
C CYS A 200 -33.71 0.27 -6.07
N GLN A 201 -33.70 0.35 -7.41
CA GLN A 201 -32.46 0.18 -8.20
C GLN A 201 -31.56 1.42 -8.20
N ARG A 202 -32.15 2.63 -8.15
CA ARG A 202 -31.39 3.89 -8.13
C ARG A 202 -30.63 4.08 -6.84
N ASP A 203 -31.22 3.66 -5.73
CA ASP A 203 -30.66 3.84 -4.39
C ASP A 203 -29.92 2.58 -3.92
N HIS A 204 -29.70 1.60 -4.80
CA HIS A 204 -29.10 0.30 -4.48
C HIS A 204 -29.87 -0.51 -3.41
N ALA A 205 -31.14 -0.23 -3.15
CA ALA A 205 -31.97 -0.96 -2.18
C ALA A 205 -32.44 -2.33 -2.69
N CYS A 206 -32.30 -2.63 -3.98
CA CYS A 206 -32.40 -3.99 -4.51
C CYS A 206 -31.43 -4.25 -5.64
N ALA A 207 -30.98 -5.49 -5.70
CA ALA A 207 -30.10 -5.99 -6.75
C ALA A 207 -30.43 -7.45 -7.06
N THR A 208 -30.17 -7.85 -8.30
CA THR A 208 -30.42 -9.21 -8.79
C THR A 208 -29.14 -9.78 -9.39
N ALA A 209 -28.72 -10.94 -8.90
CA ALA A 209 -27.62 -11.71 -9.47
C ALA A 209 -28.16 -12.93 -10.23
N THR A 210 -27.52 -13.28 -11.34
CA THR A 210 -27.71 -14.57 -12.01
C THR A 210 -26.61 -15.51 -11.56
N VAL A 211 -26.98 -16.72 -11.13
CA VAL A 211 -26.07 -17.74 -10.62
C VAL A 211 -25.18 -18.24 -11.75
N ASP A 212 -23.86 -18.27 -11.49
CA ASP A 212 -22.86 -18.67 -12.47
C ASP A 212 -22.82 -20.18 -12.76
N ALA A 213 -21.93 -20.59 -13.67
CA ALA A 213 -21.76 -21.99 -14.04
C ALA A 213 -21.34 -22.92 -12.87
N ASN A 214 -20.77 -22.35 -11.80
CA ASN A 214 -20.36 -23.07 -10.60
C ASN A 214 -21.45 -23.04 -9.50
N GLY A 215 -22.64 -22.54 -9.81
CA GLY A 215 -23.72 -22.43 -8.83
C GLY A 215 -23.46 -21.33 -7.79
N LYS A 216 -22.60 -20.35 -8.07
CA LYS A 216 -22.25 -19.27 -7.13
C LYS A 216 -22.87 -17.94 -7.54
N MET A 217 -23.19 -17.12 -6.54
CA MET A 217 -23.72 -15.77 -6.70
C MET A 217 -23.18 -14.84 -5.62
N ARG A 218 -23.19 -13.55 -5.94
CA ARG A 218 -22.83 -12.44 -5.07
C ARG A 218 -23.76 -11.28 -5.38
N VAL A 219 -24.38 -10.69 -4.37
CA VAL A 219 -25.31 -9.56 -4.52
C VAL A 219 -25.24 -8.67 -3.29
N ALA A 220 -25.34 -7.36 -3.47
CA ALA A 220 -25.32 -6.40 -2.37
C ALA A 220 -26.48 -5.41 -2.49
N VAL A 221 -26.93 -4.88 -1.36
CA VAL A 221 -27.90 -3.78 -1.31
C VAL A 221 -27.49 -2.78 -0.25
N THR A 222 -27.96 -1.54 -0.37
CA THR A 222 -27.84 -0.59 0.73
C THR A 222 -28.75 -1.01 1.88
N ALA A 223 -28.23 -0.97 3.10
CA ALA A 223 -29.02 -1.15 4.30
C ALA A 223 -28.31 -0.55 5.50
N ASP A 224 -29.09 -0.08 6.47
CA ASP A 224 -28.60 0.31 7.78
C ASP A 224 -28.52 -0.90 8.72
N GLY A 225 -27.42 -0.98 9.47
CA GLY A 225 -27.28 -1.91 10.59
C GLY A 225 -28.08 -1.46 11.82
N PRO A 226 -28.09 -2.26 12.90
CA PRO A 226 -28.83 -1.90 14.11
C PRO A 226 -28.19 -0.71 14.83
N LEU A 227 -29.03 0.13 15.44
CA LEU A 227 -28.59 1.12 16.42
C LEU A 227 -28.42 0.44 17.78
N LEU A 228 -27.18 0.44 18.30
CA LEU A 228 -26.82 -0.26 19.52
C LEU A 228 -26.44 0.70 20.63
N SER A 229 -26.88 0.41 21.86
CA SER A 229 -26.33 0.98 23.09
C SER A 229 -25.41 -0.05 23.74
N VAL A 230 -24.15 0.34 23.99
CA VAL A 230 -23.14 -0.53 24.58
C VAL A 230 -22.80 -0.02 25.97
N HIS A 231 -23.07 -0.83 26.99
CA HIS A 231 -22.68 -0.55 28.36
C HIS A 231 -21.50 -1.44 28.76
N ARG A 232 -20.35 -0.84 29.04
CA ARG A 232 -19.13 -1.52 29.47
C ARG A 232 -18.93 -1.29 30.96
N VAL A 233 -18.87 -2.37 31.73
CA VAL A 233 -18.47 -2.34 33.15
C VAL A 233 -17.03 -2.83 33.23
N PRO A 234 -16.06 -1.96 33.55
CA PRO A 234 -14.68 -2.37 33.72
C PRO A 234 -14.54 -3.42 34.83
N GLN A 235 -13.79 -4.49 34.57
CA GLN A 235 -13.52 -5.51 35.59
C GLN A 235 -12.01 -5.73 35.73
N VAL A 236 -11.54 -5.85 36.98
CA VAL A 236 -10.11 -6.04 37.31
C VAL A 236 -9.68 -7.48 37.00
N ASN A 237 -10.63 -8.42 37.05
CA ASN A 237 -10.61 -9.79 36.53
C ASN A 237 -12.02 -10.38 36.80
N PRO A 238 -12.78 -10.88 35.80
CA PRO A 238 -12.46 -11.25 34.41
C PRO A 238 -12.48 -10.03 33.43
N PRO A 239 -12.45 -10.20 32.08
CA PRO A 239 -12.61 -9.09 31.14
C PRO A 239 -13.88 -8.29 31.40
N ASP A 240 -13.88 -7.04 30.93
CA ASP A 240 -15.02 -6.15 31.14
C ASP A 240 -16.33 -6.78 30.72
N GLN A 241 -17.33 -6.60 31.57
CA GLN A 241 -18.68 -7.04 31.25
C GLN A 241 -19.28 -6.05 30.25
N VAL A 242 -19.48 -6.50 29.02
CA VAL A 242 -20.10 -5.71 27.96
C VAL A 242 -21.54 -6.18 27.75
N THR A 243 -22.48 -5.26 27.93
CA THR A 243 -23.90 -5.50 27.62
C THR A 243 -24.28 -4.67 26.40
N THR A 244 -24.88 -5.32 25.40
CA THR A 244 -25.36 -4.66 24.18
C THR A 244 -26.88 -4.66 24.17
N THR A 245 -27.47 -3.49 23.97
CA THR A 245 -28.92 -3.32 23.82
C THR A 245 -29.22 -2.81 22.42
N VAL A 246 -30.12 -3.50 21.72
CA VAL A 246 -30.62 -3.05 20.42
C VAL A 246 -31.66 -1.96 20.66
N LEU A 247 -31.36 -0.73 20.29
CA LEU A 247 -32.31 0.39 20.34
C LEU A 247 -33.22 0.39 19.12
N GLN A 248 -32.67 0.06 17.96
CA GLN A 248 -33.39 -0.12 16.70
C GLN A 248 -32.76 -1.28 15.93
N PRO A 249 -33.55 -2.22 15.38
CA PRO A 249 -33.02 -3.25 14.50
C PRO A 249 -32.51 -2.62 13.20
N GLY A 250 -31.59 -3.31 12.51
CA GLY A 250 -31.21 -2.92 11.16
C GLY A 250 -32.38 -3.07 10.18
N ASN A 251 -32.20 -2.60 8.94
CA ASN A 251 -33.27 -2.70 7.94
C ASN A 251 -33.63 -4.16 7.67
N ARG A 252 -34.92 -4.42 7.45
CA ARG A 252 -35.44 -5.72 7.03
C ARG A 252 -35.03 -6.01 5.59
N LEU A 253 -34.62 -7.24 5.36
CA LEU A 253 -34.16 -7.73 4.07
C LEU A 253 -34.99 -8.92 3.62
N ARG A 254 -35.16 -9.07 2.31
CA ARG A 254 -35.75 -10.25 1.69
C ARG A 254 -34.85 -10.74 0.57
N VAL A 255 -34.59 -12.04 0.55
CA VAL A 255 -33.93 -12.72 -0.56
C VAL A 255 -34.97 -13.55 -1.31
N SER A 256 -35.17 -13.24 -2.59
CA SER A 256 -36.12 -13.92 -3.47
C SER A 256 -35.35 -14.73 -4.52
N VAL A 257 -35.56 -16.04 -4.58
CA VAL A 257 -34.87 -16.95 -5.50
C VAL A 257 -35.85 -17.43 -6.57
N LEU A 258 -35.68 -16.94 -7.79
CA LEU A 258 -36.38 -17.44 -8.97
C LEU A 258 -35.56 -18.55 -9.61
N ARG A 259 -36.11 -19.77 -9.63
CA ARG A 259 -35.45 -20.92 -10.25
C ARG A 259 -35.44 -20.77 -11.76
N SER A 260 -34.34 -21.18 -12.39
CA SER A 260 -34.21 -21.21 -13.86
C SER A 260 -35.27 -22.08 -14.54
N THR A 261 -35.85 -23.04 -13.80
CA THR A 261 -36.96 -23.90 -14.25
C THR A 261 -38.32 -23.20 -14.25
N GLY A 262 -38.43 -21.94 -13.82
CA GLY A 262 -39.66 -21.15 -13.88
C GLY A 262 -40.64 -21.36 -12.71
N ASN A 263 -40.19 -21.91 -11.59
CA ASN A 263 -41.02 -22.08 -10.38
C ASN A 263 -41.29 -20.75 -9.66
N GLU A 264 -42.28 -20.71 -8.75
CA GLU A 264 -42.54 -19.55 -7.89
C GLU A 264 -41.28 -19.14 -7.10
N PRO A 265 -41.08 -17.82 -6.85
CA PRO A 265 -39.93 -17.35 -6.10
C PRO A 265 -39.92 -17.90 -4.67
N GLN A 266 -38.83 -18.56 -4.28
CA GLN A 266 -38.59 -18.91 -2.88
C GLN A 266 -38.12 -17.64 -2.15
N ASN A 267 -38.88 -17.20 -1.15
CA ASN A 267 -38.51 -16.07 -0.31
C ASN A 267 -37.82 -16.54 0.97
N ILE A 268 -36.74 -15.85 1.34
CA ILE A 268 -36.03 -15.98 2.60
C ILE A 268 -36.04 -14.60 3.25
N ASP A 269 -36.85 -14.45 4.30
CA ASP A 269 -37.05 -13.21 5.06
C ASP A 269 -36.93 -13.42 6.58
N SER A 270 -36.36 -14.56 6.99
CA SER A 270 -36.00 -14.88 8.37
C SER A 270 -34.63 -15.56 8.46
N PHE A 271 -33.96 -15.45 9.59
CA PHE A 271 -32.77 -16.24 9.88
C PHE A 271 -33.13 -17.73 10.01
N GLY A 272 -32.42 -18.61 9.31
CA GLY A 272 -32.53 -20.06 9.40
C GLY A 272 -31.55 -20.69 10.40
N PHE A 273 -30.50 -19.96 10.78
CA PHE A 273 -29.48 -20.39 11.74
C PHE A 273 -29.34 -19.39 12.89
N PRO A 274 -28.87 -19.83 14.08
CA PRO A 274 -28.48 -18.91 15.13
C PRO A 274 -27.22 -18.13 14.71
N VAL A 275 -27.31 -16.80 14.72
CA VAL A 275 -26.22 -15.90 14.34
C VAL A 275 -25.96 -14.92 15.48
N ALA A 276 -24.70 -14.64 15.78
CA ALA A 276 -24.33 -13.60 16.74
C ALA A 276 -23.30 -12.65 16.14
N PHE A 277 -23.59 -11.35 16.17
CA PHE A 277 -22.75 -10.31 15.59
C PHE A 277 -22.81 -9.02 16.44
N PHE A 278 -21.64 -8.46 16.78
CA PHE A 278 -21.49 -7.31 17.70
C PHE A 278 -22.40 -7.33 18.93
N GLY A 279 -22.48 -8.49 19.61
CA GLY A 279 -23.27 -8.64 20.84
C GLY A 279 -24.78 -8.79 20.62
N VAL A 280 -25.26 -8.75 19.37
CA VAL A 280 -26.64 -9.02 18.99
C VAL A 280 -26.78 -10.47 18.57
N THR A 281 -27.80 -11.15 19.10
CA THR A 281 -28.14 -12.53 18.74
C THR A 281 -29.41 -12.57 17.91
N TYR A 282 -29.32 -13.19 16.73
CA TYR A 282 -30.42 -13.47 15.81
C TYR A 282 -30.73 -14.97 15.88
N ARG A 283 -31.96 -15.31 16.23
CA ARG A 283 -32.41 -16.69 16.42
C ARG A 283 -33.05 -17.22 15.14
N PRO A 284 -33.05 -18.54 14.91
CA PRO A 284 -33.85 -19.13 13.86
C PRO A 284 -35.32 -18.69 13.96
N GLY A 285 -35.87 -18.19 12.86
CA GLY A 285 -37.22 -17.63 12.77
C GLY A 285 -37.33 -16.12 13.01
N ASP A 286 -36.28 -15.46 13.55
CA ASP A 286 -36.28 -14.00 13.65
C ASP A 286 -36.28 -13.37 12.25
N PRO A 287 -36.93 -12.19 12.06
CA PRO A 287 -36.91 -11.49 10.77
C PRO A 287 -35.48 -11.26 10.28
N LEU A 288 -35.25 -11.44 8.98
CA LEU A 288 -33.96 -11.17 8.37
C LEU A 288 -33.73 -9.66 8.35
N THR A 289 -32.83 -9.19 9.20
CA THR A 289 -32.42 -7.79 9.28
C THR A 289 -30.93 -7.64 9.02
N ALA A 290 -30.50 -6.53 8.44
CA ALA A 290 -29.09 -6.23 8.23
C ALA A 290 -28.36 -6.12 9.59
N PRO A 291 -27.38 -7.00 9.91
CA PRO A 291 -26.61 -6.91 11.15
C PRO A 291 -25.48 -5.87 11.09
N ALA A 292 -25.16 -5.35 9.90
CA ALA A 292 -24.16 -4.32 9.64
C ALA A 292 -24.65 -3.39 8.53
N ALA A 293 -24.20 -2.14 8.56
CA ALA A 293 -24.53 -1.16 7.55
C ALA A 293 -23.70 -1.34 6.26
N GLY A 294 -24.21 -0.83 5.16
CA GLY A 294 -23.44 -0.62 3.94
C GLY A 294 -24.25 -0.05 2.77
N TRP A 295 -23.54 0.29 1.69
CA TRP A 295 -24.07 1.13 0.60
C TRP A 295 -24.47 0.36 -0.67
N GLY A 296 -24.26 -0.96 -0.72
CA GLY A 296 -24.75 -1.79 -1.82
C GLY A 296 -24.10 -1.58 -3.19
N TYR A 297 -22.96 -0.89 -3.27
CA TYR A 297 -22.30 -0.65 -4.55
C TYR A 297 -21.70 -1.93 -5.13
N GLU A 298 -21.86 -2.12 -6.44
CA GLU A 298 -21.17 -3.18 -7.19
C GLU A 298 -19.84 -2.68 -7.76
N ARG A 299 -18.78 -3.50 -7.65
CA ARG A 299 -17.48 -3.19 -8.24
C ARG A 299 -17.58 -3.05 -9.76
N ASN A 300 -16.68 -2.26 -10.34
CA ASN A 300 -16.55 -2.05 -11.79
C ASN A 300 -17.76 -1.42 -12.49
N THR A 301 -18.73 -0.86 -11.76
CA THR A 301 -19.85 -0.09 -12.31
C THR A 301 -19.51 1.40 -12.45
N PRO A 302 -20.21 2.16 -13.32
CA PRO A 302 -20.05 3.61 -13.40
C PRO A 302 -20.30 4.32 -12.07
N ASP A 303 -21.30 3.90 -11.30
CA ASP A 303 -21.65 4.55 -10.04
C ASP A 303 -20.61 4.30 -8.94
N PHE A 304 -20.05 3.08 -8.87
CA PHE A 304 -18.92 2.82 -7.98
C PHE A 304 -17.68 3.65 -8.37
N ARG A 305 -17.38 3.80 -9.66
CA ARG A 305 -16.28 4.67 -10.13
C ARG A 305 -16.50 6.13 -9.74
N ARG A 306 -17.74 6.63 -9.80
CA ARG A 306 -18.10 7.99 -9.32
C ARG A 306 -17.84 8.14 -7.82
N LEU A 307 -18.25 7.16 -7.01
CA LEU A 307 -17.99 7.16 -5.57
C LEU A 307 -16.49 7.19 -5.26
N VAL A 308 -15.70 6.36 -5.95
CA VAL A 308 -14.24 6.31 -5.81
C VAL A 308 -13.63 7.67 -6.16
N ALA A 309 -14.06 8.30 -7.26
CA ALA A 309 -13.56 9.61 -7.67
C ALA A 309 -13.86 10.71 -6.64
N LEU A 310 -15.07 10.72 -6.06
CA LEU A 310 -15.42 11.64 -4.97
C LEU A 310 -14.56 11.41 -3.72
N SER A 311 -14.34 10.14 -3.36
CA SER A 311 -13.47 9.77 -2.25
C SER A 311 -12.04 10.25 -2.48
N GLN A 312 -11.53 10.12 -3.71
CA GLN A 312 -10.22 10.61 -4.09
C GLN A 312 -10.11 12.14 -3.93
N ALA A 313 -11.11 12.90 -4.36
CA ALA A 313 -11.13 14.36 -4.19
C ALA A 313 -11.07 14.79 -2.70
N ILE A 314 -11.67 14.01 -1.79
CA ILE A 314 -11.59 14.28 -0.35
C ILE A 314 -10.16 13.99 0.18
N LEU A 315 -9.54 12.91 -0.28
CA LEU A 315 -8.20 12.48 0.13
C LEU A 315 -7.08 13.32 -0.52
N GLU A 316 -7.35 13.96 -1.65
CA GLU A 316 -6.39 14.68 -2.50
C GLU A 316 -5.40 15.58 -1.74
N PRO A 317 -5.81 16.42 -0.77
CA PRO A 317 -4.85 17.27 -0.05
C PRO A 317 -3.89 16.54 0.89
N GLY A 318 -3.92 15.20 0.93
CA GLY A 318 -2.91 14.38 1.59
C GLY A 318 -2.38 13.27 0.69
N ASP A 319 -2.66 13.32 -0.61
CA ASP A 319 -2.23 12.33 -1.60
C ASP A 319 -0.90 12.75 -2.24
N PRO A 320 0.14 11.91 -2.23
CA PRO A 320 1.43 12.23 -2.85
C PRO A 320 1.34 12.61 -4.34
N VAL A 321 0.30 12.18 -5.07
CA VAL A 321 0.14 12.51 -6.50
C VAL A 321 0.09 14.03 -6.72
N SER A 322 -0.51 14.75 -5.77
CA SER A 322 -0.67 16.20 -5.83
C SER A 322 0.61 16.95 -5.43
N TYR A 323 1.60 16.26 -4.87
CA TYR A 323 2.86 16.85 -4.40
C TYR A 323 4.07 16.45 -5.25
N ALA A 324 3.99 15.32 -5.95
CA ALA A 324 5.04 14.79 -6.81
C ALA A 324 5.56 15.79 -7.88
N PRO A 325 4.72 16.56 -8.58
CA PRO A 325 5.19 17.59 -9.52
C PRO A 325 6.06 18.68 -8.85
N HIS A 326 5.82 18.91 -7.56
CA HIS A 326 6.40 20.00 -6.79
C HIS A 326 7.73 19.64 -6.10
N TRP A 327 8.27 18.45 -6.33
CA TRP A 327 9.60 18.07 -5.83
C TRP A 327 10.71 18.81 -6.55
N SER A 328 10.57 19.04 -7.86
CA SER A 328 11.61 19.66 -8.69
C SER A 328 11.13 20.53 -9.86
N ALA A 329 10.01 20.19 -10.51
CA ALA A 329 9.58 20.84 -11.75
C ALA A 329 8.72 22.09 -11.51
N ASP A 330 7.78 22.02 -10.57
CA ASP A 330 6.83 23.09 -10.26
C ASP A 330 6.90 23.41 -8.76
N LEU A 331 7.96 24.07 -8.28
CA LEU A 331 8.18 24.19 -6.85
C LEU A 331 7.10 25.01 -6.13
N LEU A 332 6.60 24.50 -4.99
CA LEU A 332 5.76 25.30 -4.10
C LEU A 332 6.55 26.49 -3.52
N PRO A 333 5.89 27.64 -3.24
CA PRO A 333 6.57 28.83 -2.73
C PRO A 333 7.43 28.60 -1.48
N VAL A 334 7.03 27.68 -0.61
CA VAL A 334 7.76 27.32 0.61
C VAL A 334 9.19 26.83 0.35
N ARG A 335 9.45 26.28 -0.84
CA ARG A 335 10.77 25.76 -1.25
C ARG A 335 11.73 26.87 -1.71
N ASN A 336 11.25 28.09 -1.95
CA ASN A 336 12.09 29.23 -2.37
C ASN A 336 13.07 28.90 -3.52
N GLY A 337 12.59 28.19 -4.53
CA GLY A 337 13.40 27.79 -5.69
C GLY A 337 14.37 26.63 -5.45
N ALA A 338 14.40 26.02 -4.26
CA ALA A 338 15.25 24.87 -3.95
C ALA A 338 14.52 23.53 -4.18
N PRO A 339 14.84 22.76 -5.23
CA PRO A 339 14.24 21.45 -5.45
C PRO A 339 14.76 20.42 -4.44
N ALA A 340 13.98 19.36 -4.23
CA ALA A 340 14.37 18.17 -3.47
C ALA A 340 14.34 16.95 -4.39
N PRO A 341 15.48 16.31 -4.69
CA PRO A 341 15.49 15.06 -5.43
C PRO A 341 14.75 13.96 -4.65
N ALA A 342 14.14 13.03 -5.38
CA ALA A 342 13.36 11.94 -4.80
C ALA A 342 13.60 10.59 -5.52
N LEU A 343 13.68 9.52 -4.75
CA LEU A 343 13.59 8.15 -5.26
C LEU A 343 12.18 7.61 -5.00
N VAL A 344 11.53 7.13 -6.06
CA VAL A 344 10.30 6.35 -5.95
C VAL A 344 10.67 4.89 -6.12
N ILE A 345 10.51 4.06 -5.09
CA ILE A 345 10.86 2.64 -5.15
C ILE A 345 9.57 1.83 -5.09
N GLY A 346 9.11 1.34 -6.25
CA GLY A 346 7.97 0.45 -6.36
C GLY A 346 8.45 -0.99 -6.52
N THR A 347 8.38 -1.81 -5.48
CA THR A 347 8.75 -3.23 -5.61
C THR A 347 7.83 -3.91 -6.63
N VAL A 348 8.42 -4.64 -7.58
CA VAL A 348 7.64 -5.29 -8.64
C VAL A 348 6.65 -6.26 -8.00
N GLY A 349 5.38 -6.15 -8.37
CA GLY A 349 4.32 -7.03 -7.87
C GLY A 349 3.86 -6.77 -6.45
N ASP A 350 4.23 -5.64 -5.84
CA ASP A 350 3.64 -5.21 -4.58
C ASP A 350 2.12 -5.19 -4.71
N ASP A 351 1.43 -5.93 -3.84
CA ASP A 351 -0.02 -6.05 -3.79
C ASP A 351 -0.61 -5.40 -2.52
N VAL A 352 0.23 -4.90 -1.62
CA VAL A 352 -0.20 -4.18 -0.41
C VAL A 352 -0.31 -2.69 -0.71
N VAL A 353 0.71 -2.12 -1.33
CA VAL A 353 0.67 -0.80 -1.98
C VAL A 353 0.97 -1.04 -3.46
N PRO A 354 -0.07 -1.22 -4.29
CA PRO A 354 0.06 -1.71 -5.65
C PRO A 354 1.16 -0.99 -6.42
N VAL A 355 2.09 -1.73 -7.05
CA VAL A 355 3.24 -1.13 -7.77
C VAL A 355 2.82 -0.05 -8.79
N GLY A 356 1.64 -0.22 -9.41
CA GLY A 356 1.06 0.78 -10.32
C GLY A 356 0.85 2.17 -9.68
N THR A 357 0.63 2.23 -8.36
CA THR A 357 0.46 3.48 -7.60
C THR A 357 1.80 4.19 -7.33
N ALA A 358 2.89 3.45 -7.18
CA ALA A 358 4.24 4.01 -7.17
C ALA A 358 4.62 4.54 -8.56
N ILE A 359 4.29 3.80 -9.62
CA ILE A 359 4.49 4.24 -11.00
C ILE A 359 3.64 5.49 -11.30
N ALA A 360 2.41 5.58 -10.78
CA ALA A 360 1.58 6.78 -10.89
C ALA A 360 2.22 8.00 -10.21
N MET A 361 2.81 7.82 -9.02
CA MET A 361 3.58 8.86 -8.34
C MET A 361 4.77 9.33 -9.20
N ALA A 362 5.52 8.37 -9.75
CA ALA A 362 6.67 8.65 -10.61
C ALA A 362 6.28 9.33 -11.93
N ARG A 363 5.12 8.98 -12.52
CA ARG A 363 4.54 9.69 -13.66
C ARG A 363 4.24 11.15 -13.32
N ALA A 364 3.60 11.40 -12.18
CA ALA A 364 3.28 12.75 -11.71
C ALA A 364 4.55 13.57 -11.43
N ALA A 365 5.63 12.94 -10.93
CA ALA A 365 6.94 13.55 -10.77
C ALA A 365 7.73 13.75 -12.08
N GLY A 366 7.21 13.31 -13.23
CA GLY A 366 7.90 13.39 -14.52
C GLY A 366 9.08 12.43 -14.69
N LEU A 367 9.18 11.39 -13.87
CA LEU A 367 10.26 10.40 -13.89
C LEU A 367 10.08 9.35 -15.00
N VAL A 368 8.84 9.14 -15.44
CA VAL A 368 8.48 8.17 -16.48
C VAL A 368 8.08 8.92 -17.75
N GLU A 369 8.77 8.67 -18.87
CA GLU A 369 8.41 9.26 -20.16
C GLU A 369 7.17 8.57 -20.74
N MET A 370 6.14 9.36 -21.03
CA MET A 370 4.82 8.89 -21.45
C MET A 370 4.49 9.17 -22.91
N THR A 371 5.25 10.05 -23.56
CA THR A 371 4.93 10.58 -24.89
C THR A 371 6.00 10.27 -25.92
N GLN A 372 7.27 10.42 -25.56
CA GLN A 372 8.38 10.21 -26.48
C GLN A 372 8.80 8.74 -26.51
N PRO A 373 8.90 8.12 -27.70
CA PRO A 373 9.39 6.77 -27.83
C PRO A 373 10.81 6.60 -27.29
N ASP A 374 11.05 5.51 -26.55
CA ASP A 374 12.41 5.06 -26.26
C ASP A 374 13.05 4.52 -27.56
N PRO A 375 14.29 4.89 -27.89
CA PRO A 375 14.94 4.47 -29.14
C PRO A 375 15.07 2.96 -29.32
N ALA A 376 15.19 2.19 -28.22
CA ALA A 376 15.32 0.74 -28.29
C ALA A 376 13.97 0.05 -28.48
N TYR A 377 12.91 0.58 -27.86
CA TYR A 377 11.57 -0.02 -27.89
C TYR A 377 10.63 0.52 -28.97
N GLY A 378 10.89 1.72 -29.50
CA GLY A 378 10.00 2.40 -30.46
C GLY A 378 8.66 2.85 -29.86
N ILE A 379 8.49 2.76 -28.54
CA ILE A 379 7.33 3.21 -27.76
C ILE A 379 7.80 3.88 -26.47
N PRO A 380 6.98 4.75 -25.84
CA PRO A 380 7.38 5.40 -24.59
C PRO A 380 7.69 4.40 -23.48
N PRO A 381 8.69 4.66 -22.60
CA PRO A 381 8.98 3.81 -21.44
C PRO A 381 7.74 3.44 -20.62
N ASP A 382 6.80 4.37 -20.48
CA ASP A 382 5.51 4.10 -19.83
C ASP A 382 4.73 2.94 -20.48
N GLN A 383 4.65 2.95 -21.82
CA GLN A 383 3.99 1.92 -22.59
C GLN A 383 4.73 0.58 -22.51
N VAL A 384 6.06 0.60 -22.38
CA VAL A 384 6.84 -0.62 -22.13
C VAL A 384 6.42 -1.23 -20.78
N LEU A 385 6.35 -0.42 -19.71
CA LEU A 385 5.94 -0.90 -18.38
C LEU A 385 4.50 -1.44 -18.37
N ILE A 386 3.58 -0.80 -19.10
CA ILE A 386 2.20 -1.27 -19.25
C ILE A 386 2.16 -2.61 -19.99
N ARG A 387 2.79 -2.69 -21.16
CA ARG A 387 2.79 -3.89 -22.01
C ARG A 387 3.53 -5.06 -21.38
N ALA A 388 4.56 -4.78 -20.58
CA ALA A 388 5.27 -5.77 -19.78
C ALA A 388 4.42 -6.34 -18.63
N GLY A 389 3.24 -5.75 -18.34
CA GLY A 389 2.41 -6.13 -17.19
C GLY A 389 2.94 -5.62 -15.85
N VAL A 390 3.97 -4.77 -15.84
CA VAL A 390 4.61 -4.26 -14.62
C VAL A 390 3.67 -3.32 -13.87
N VAL A 391 2.92 -2.48 -14.58
CA VAL A 391 1.90 -1.59 -13.97
C VAL A 391 0.73 -2.38 -13.36
N GLU A 392 0.38 -3.52 -13.96
CA GLU A 392 -0.64 -4.43 -13.42
C GLU A 392 -0.12 -5.15 -12.17
N GLY A 393 1.11 -5.66 -12.23
CA GLY A 393 1.83 -6.22 -11.09
C GLY A 393 1.15 -7.42 -10.42
N THR A 394 0.24 -8.11 -11.11
CA THR A 394 -0.62 -9.12 -10.49
C THR A 394 -0.21 -10.53 -10.94
N ALA A 395 0.64 -11.20 -10.16
CA ALA A 395 1.29 -12.45 -10.57
C ALA A 395 0.30 -13.62 -10.80
N ASN A 396 -0.81 -13.66 -10.07
CA ASN A 396 -1.79 -14.75 -10.15
C ASN A 396 -2.61 -14.75 -11.47
N LEU A 397 -2.51 -13.69 -12.28
CA LEU A 397 -3.10 -13.66 -13.62
C LEU A 397 -2.27 -14.45 -14.65
N GLN A 398 -1.05 -14.87 -14.28
CA GLN A 398 -0.17 -15.71 -15.08
C GLN A 398 -0.04 -15.20 -16.53
N ARG A 399 0.17 -13.89 -16.67
CA ARG A 399 0.18 -13.19 -17.97
C ARG A 399 1.23 -13.72 -18.95
N LEU A 400 2.24 -14.42 -18.47
CA LEU A 400 3.34 -15.01 -19.26
C LEU A 400 3.08 -16.48 -19.65
N ALA A 401 1.96 -17.08 -19.24
CA ALA A 401 1.64 -18.48 -19.53
C ALA A 401 1.28 -18.74 -21.01
N ASP A 402 0.78 -17.72 -21.72
CA ASP A 402 0.43 -17.78 -23.13
C ASP A 402 1.40 -16.91 -23.95
N GLY A 403 2.24 -17.55 -24.78
CA GLY A 403 3.19 -16.85 -25.65
C GLY A 403 2.55 -16.07 -26.80
N THR A 404 1.26 -16.29 -27.08
CA THR A 404 0.51 -15.60 -28.14
C THR A 404 -0.31 -14.43 -27.61
N ALA A 405 -0.33 -14.23 -26.29
CA ALA A 405 -1.01 -13.13 -25.63
C ALA A 405 -0.11 -12.46 -24.58
N GLY A 406 -0.65 -11.44 -23.91
CA GLY A 406 0.01 -10.79 -22.78
C GLY A 406 1.36 -10.13 -23.15
N PRO A 407 2.28 -10.02 -22.17
CA PRO A 407 3.55 -9.33 -22.35
C PRO A 407 4.44 -9.89 -23.46
N LEU A 408 4.46 -11.22 -23.64
CA LEU A 408 5.30 -11.88 -24.64
C LEU A 408 4.86 -11.48 -26.06
N ALA A 409 3.55 -11.48 -26.34
CA ALA A 409 3.03 -11.02 -27.61
C ALA A 409 3.15 -9.49 -27.80
N ALA A 410 2.96 -8.72 -26.72
CA ALA A 410 2.94 -7.26 -26.78
C ALA A 410 4.32 -6.62 -27.01
N LEU A 411 5.40 -7.27 -26.57
CA LEU A 411 6.78 -6.77 -26.69
C LEU A 411 7.65 -7.60 -27.65
N GLY A 412 7.32 -8.88 -27.84
CA GLY A 412 8.08 -9.79 -28.68
C GLY A 412 9.38 -10.29 -28.03
N PRO A 413 9.98 -11.36 -28.59
CA PRO A 413 11.15 -12.03 -28.02
C PRO A 413 12.42 -11.17 -28.01
N GLN A 414 12.48 -10.12 -28.82
CA GLN A 414 13.60 -9.19 -28.86
C GLN A 414 13.67 -8.28 -27.63
N HIS A 415 12.53 -8.02 -26.98
CA HIS A 415 12.38 -7.05 -25.90
C HIS A 415 12.03 -7.65 -24.54
N LEU A 416 11.57 -8.91 -24.53
CA LEU A 416 11.25 -9.64 -23.32
C LEU A 416 11.79 -11.07 -23.44
N SER A 417 12.84 -11.37 -22.66
CA SER A 417 13.41 -12.70 -22.58
C SER A 417 12.74 -13.50 -21.47
N CYS A 418 12.19 -14.66 -21.82
CA CYS A 418 11.54 -15.56 -20.88
C CYS A 418 11.61 -17.00 -21.42
N SER A 419 12.31 -17.89 -20.72
CA SER A 419 12.33 -19.33 -21.08
C SER A 419 11.06 -20.01 -20.57
N ALA A 420 10.60 -21.09 -21.23
CA ALA A 420 9.31 -21.71 -20.90
C ALA A 420 9.19 -22.15 -19.42
N SER A 421 10.28 -22.61 -18.79
CA SER A 421 10.28 -22.94 -17.36
C SER A 421 10.19 -21.70 -16.47
N ASP A 422 10.79 -20.60 -16.88
CA ASP A 422 10.90 -19.36 -16.12
C ASP A 422 9.62 -18.51 -16.20
N CYS A 423 8.81 -18.68 -17.26
CA CYS A 423 7.51 -18.02 -17.45
C CYS A 423 6.34 -18.73 -16.75
N SER A 424 6.57 -19.90 -16.16
CA SER A 424 5.49 -20.71 -15.59
C SER A 424 5.11 -20.28 -14.17
N GLY A 425 3.82 -20.36 -13.86
CA GLY A 425 3.25 -20.06 -12.54
C GLY A 425 3.03 -18.58 -12.28
N ASN A 426 3.01 -18.20 -11.00
CA ASN A 426 2.83 -16.81 -10.57
C ASN A 426 4.17 -16.08 -10.68
N VAL A 427 4.45 -15.54 -11.88
CA VAL A 427 5.70 -14.86 -12.21
C VAL A 427 5.43 -13.51 -12.89
N LEU A 428 6.29 -12.54 -12.58
CA LEU A 428 6.24 -11.17 -13.10
C LEU A 428 7.48 -10.85 -13.94
N VAL A 429 7.44 -9.75 -14.67
CA VAL A 429 8.58 -9.24 -15.44
C VAL A 429 9.43 -8.34 -14.55
N ASP A 430 10.74 -8.56 -14.54
CA ASP A 430 11.75 -7.65 -14.02
C ASP A 430 12.10 -6.59 -15.10
N PRO A 431 11.69 -5.32 -14.92
CA PRO A 431 11.90 -4.29 -15.94
C PRO A 431 13.28 -3.64 -15.88
N THR A 432 13.98 -3.75 -14.74
CA THR A 432 15.22 -3.02 -14.48
C THR A 432 16.44 -3.93 -14.46
N SER A 433 16.25 -5.23 -14.24
CA SER A 433 17.32 -6.22 -14.25
C SER A 433 18.43 -5.92 -13.25
N TYR A 434 18.17 -5.29 -12.09
CA TYR A 434 19.25 -4.86 -11.16
C TYR A 434 20.19 -6.00 -10.74
N GLY A 435 19.72 -7.24 -10.72
CA GLY A 435 20.55 -8.43 -10.46
C GLY A 435 21.50 -8.85 -11.60
N PHE A 436 21.54 -8.11 -12.71
CA PHE A 436 22.47 -8.38 -13.82
C PHE A 436 23.89 -7.90 -13.47
N ASP A 437 24.83 -8.85 -13.48
CA ASP A 437 26.26 -8.60 -13.41
C ASP A 437 26.89 -8.79 -14.80
N PRO A 438 27.53 -7.76 -15.40
CA PRO A 438 28.23 -7.90 -16.67
C PRO A 438 29.30 -9.00 -16.68
N ALA A 439 29.92 -9.32 -15.54
CA ALA A 439 30.97 -10.33 -15.43
C ALA A 439 30.43 -11.76 -15.30
N ASN A 440 29.25 -11.94 -14.71
CA ASN A 440 28.70 -13.24 -14.32
C ASN A 440 27.31 -13.56 -14.91
N ALA A 441 26.84 -12.72 -15.85
CA ALA A 441 25.45 -12.71 -16.32
C ALA A 441 24.45 -12.45 -15.18
N VAL A 442 23.14 -12.67 -15.40
CA VAL A 442 22.16 -12.52 -14.32
C VAL A 442 22.17 -13.75 -13.42
N ASN A 443 22.40 -13.55 -12.12
CA ASN A 443 22.14 -14.57 -11.11
C ASN A 443 21.45 -13.95 -9.90
N ASP A 444 20.15 -13.68 -10.03
CA ASP A 444 19.32 -13.20 -8.93
C ASP A 444 18.72 -14.33 -8.08
N GLY A 445 18.91 -15.58 -8.49
CA GLY A 445 18.27 -16.75 -7.85
C GLY A 445 16.76 -16.84 -8.07
N LEU A 446 16.18 -16.01 -8.93
CA LEU A 446 14.73 -15.91 -9.15
C LEU A 446 14.31 -16.25 -10.58
N ASN A 447 15.26 -16.41 -11.50
CA ASN A 447 15.03 -16.69 -12.93
C ASN A 447 13.99 -15.73 -13.53
N ALA A 448 14.14 -14.43 -13.26
CA ALA A 448 13.15 -13.45 -13.67
C ALA A 448 13.05 -13.32 -15.21
N PRO A 449 11.84 -13.32 -15.78
CA PRO A 449 11.59 -12.78 -17.12
C PRO A 449 12.03 -11.31 -17.18
N ARG A 450 12.79 -10.90 -18.20
CA ARG A 450 13.46 -9.58 -18.20
C ARG A 450 13.29 -8.79 -19.48
N LEU A 451 13.20 -7.48 -19.30
CA LEU A 451 13.27 -6.51 -20.38
C LEU A 451 14.67 -6.44 -21.00
N ASN A 452 14.72 -6.30 -22.33
CA ASN A 452 15.95 -6.08 -23.11
C ASN A 452 15.78 -4.93 -24.11
N PRO A 453 16.48 -3.79 -23.94
CA PRO A 453 17.36 -3.44 -22.80
C PRO A 453 16.58 -3.09 -21.53
N PRO A 454 17.17 -3.24 -20.32
CA PRO A 454 16.48 -2.87 -19.08
C PRO A 454 16.22 -1.36 -18.95
N LEU A 455 15.12 -0.99 -18.31
CA LEU A 455 14.69 0.40 -18.10
C LEU A 455 15.29 1.01 -16.81
N ARG A 456 16.61 1.07 -16.68
CA ARG A 456 17.26 1.72 -15.51
C ARG A 456 17.40 3.22 -15.71
N GLY A 457 18.22 3.62 -16.68
CA GLY A 457 18.53 5.03 -16.95
C GLY A 457 17.32 5.81 -17.48
N GLN A 458 16.43 5.14 -18.21
CA GLN A 458 15.18 5.71 -18.73
C GLN A 458 14.24 6.20 -17.63
N LEU A 459 14.38 5.66 -16.41
CA LEU A 459 13.56 5.97 -15.25
C LEU A 459 14.26 6.94 -14.27
N ALA A 460 15.40 7.52 -14.66
CA ALA A 460 16.11 8.55 -13.90
C ALA A 460 16.02 9.91 -14.59
N ARG A 461 15.97 10.99 -13.81
CA ARG A 461 15.93 12.37 -14.28
C ARG A 461 16.93 13.24 -13.50
N PRO A 462 17.68 14.12 -14.18
CA PRO A 462 18.56 15.04 -13.48
C PRO A 462 17.76 16.11 -12.74
N VAL A 463 18.24 16.52 -11.57
CA VAL A 463 17.74 17.63 -10.77
C VAL A 463 18.90 18.61 -10.56
N THR A 464 18.64 19.91 -10.68
CA THR A 464 19.66 20.94 -10.40
C THR A 464 19.38 21.52 -9.02
N LEU A 465 20.27 21.30 -8.07
CA LEU A 465 20.11 21.80 -6.69
C LEU A 465 20.30 23.32 -6.63
N ALA A 466 19.93 23.92 -5.49
CA ALA A 466 20.03 25.38 -5.28
C ALA A 466 21.47 25.93 -5.42
N ASP A 467 22.48 25.10 -5.14
CA ASP A 467 23.89 25.43 -5.32
C ASP A 467 24.40 25.26 -6.77
N GLY A 468 23.51 24.88 -7.70
CA GLY A 468 23.83 24.60 -9.10
C GLY A 468 24.37 23.19 -9.36
N SER A 469 24.66 22.40 -8.33
CA SER A 469 25.13 21.03 -8.48
C SER A 469 24.04 20.11 -9.04
N LYS A 470 24.45 19.00 -9.67
CA LYS A 470 23.53 18.05 -10.29
C LYS A 470 23.27 16.87 -9.37
N ALA A 471 22.00 16.57 -9.17
CA ALA A 471 21.48 15.39 -8.49
C ALA A 471 20.59 14.59 -9.45
N SER A 472 20.02 13.49 -8.96
CA SER A 472 19.11 12.63 -9.71
C SER A 472 17.86 12.30 -8.89
N SER A 473 16.71 12.26 -9.55
CA SER A 473 15.51 11.59 -9.07
C SER A 473 15.25 10.35 -9.94
N ALA A 474 14.70 9.28 -9.38
CA ALA A 474 14.49 8.07 -10.15
C ALA A 474 13.31 7.24 -9.66
N LEU A 475 12.68 6.52 -10.60
CA LEU A 475 11.82 5.39 -10.30
C LEU A 475 12.66 4.11 -10.31
N LEU A 476 12.72 3.43 -9.18
CA LEU A 476 13.34 2.12 -9.02
C LEU A 476 12.25 1.06 -8.96
N LEU A 477 12.41 -0.01 -9.75
CA LEU A 477 11.47 -1.14 -9.81
C LEU A 477 12.21 -2.45 -9.53
N PRO A 478 12.62 -2.69 -8.27
CA PRO A 478 13.35 -3.90 -7.90
C PRO A 478 12.45 -5.14 -7.94
N TYR A 479 12.98 -6.22 -8.52
CA TYR A 479 12.34 -7.52 -8.55
C TYR A 479 12.79 -8.35 -7.34
N MET A 480 11.96 -8.37 -6.29
CA MET A 480 12.30 -8.98 -5.00
C MET A 480 11.95 -10.47 -4.92
N SER A 481 10.90 -10.89 -5.64
CA SER A 481 10.34 -12.23 -5.60
C SER A 481 9.56 -12.50 -6.89
N ARG A 482 9.38 -13.78 -7.26
CA ARG A 482 8.62 -14.14 -8.47
C ARG A 482 7.16 -13.70 -8.44
N GLY A 483 6.53 -13.83 -7.28
CA GLY A 483 5.11 -13.48 -7.09
C GLY A 483 4.85 -12.02 -6.71
N GLY A 484 5.91 -11.23 -6.51
CA GLY A 484 5.84 -9.89 -5.94
C GLY A 484 6.17 -9.85 -4.45
N GLN A 485 6.50 -8.66 -3.95
CA GLN A 485 6.79 -8.43 -2.53
C GLN A 485 6.42 -7.01 -2.14
N HIS A 486 5.90 -6.84 -0.93
CA HIS A 486 5.71 -5.52 -0.33
C HIS A 486 6.99 -5.02 0.35
N GLY A 487 7.61 -4.00 -0.23
CA GLY A 487 8.84 -3.38 0.26
C GLY A 487 10.05 -4.31 0.25
N PHE A 488 11.17 -3.80 0.75
CA PHE A 488 12.35 -4.60 1.08
C PHE A 488 12.53 -4.61 2.60
N LYS A 489 13.28 -5.60 3.10
CA LYS A 489 13.46 -5.84 4.53
C LYS A 489 14.93 -5.67 4.90
N ASN A 490 15.38 -6.40 5.91
CA ASN A 490 16.79 -6.47 6.26
C ASN A 490 17.55 -7.24 5.17
N PRO A 491 18.86 -6.99 5.03
CA PRO A 491 19.76 -7.82 4.23
C PRO A 491 19.51 -9.32 4.44
N GLN A 492 19.58 -10.08 3.37
CA GLN A 492 19.40 -11.52 3.30
C GLN A 492 20.70 -12.22 2.84
N PRO A 493 21.68 -12.33 3.76
CA PRO A 493 22.91 -13.09 3.58
C PRO A 493 22.73 -14.43 2.86
N GLY A 494 23.58 -14.70 1.87
CA GLY A 494 23.61 -16.00 1.18
C GLY A 494 22.63 -16.15 0.02
N LYS A 495 21.81 -15.14 -0.30
CA LYS A 495 21.13 -15.10 -1.60
C LYS A 495 22.15 -14.96 -2.74
N PRO A 496 21.86 -15.52 -3.94
CA PRO A 496 22.70 -15.29 -5.12
C PRO A 496 22.87 -13.80 -5.45
N PHE A 497 21.82 -13.00 -5.25
CA PHE A 497 21.85 -11.55 -5.25
C PHE A 497 20.97 -11.03 -4.12
N ASP A 498 21.55 -10.33 -3.15
CA ASP A 498 20.81 -9.72 -2.07
C ASP A 498 20.26 -8.35 -2.50
N MET A 499 19.05 -8.36 -3.05
CA MET A 499 18.35 -7.15 -3.46
C MET A 499 18.01 -6.22 -2.28
N ASP A 500 17.81 -6.76 -1.08
CA ASP A 500 17.52 -5.97 0.11
C ASP A 500 18.77 -5.16 0.52
N GLN A 501 19.95 -5.81 0.57
CA GLN A 501 21.24 -5.14 0.81
C GLN A 501 21.60 -4.14 -0.30
N PHE A 502 21.36 -4.50 -1.56
CA PHE A 502 21.57 -3.62 -2.71
C PHE A 502 20.78 -2.32 -2.57
N LEU A 503 19.48 -2.39 -2.27
CA LEU A 503 18.62 -1.22 -2.11
C LEU A 503 19.03 -0.37 -0.91
N ALA A 504 19.38 -0.99 0.23
CA ALA A 504 19.85 -0.26 1.41
C ALA A 504 21.12 0.55 1.11
N ASN A 505 22.10 -0.06 0.45
CA ASN A 505 23.35 0.61 0.08
C ASN A 505 23.13 1.71 -0.96
N LEU A 506 22.31 1.45 -1.98
CA LEU A 506 21.97 2.43 -3.02
C LEU A 506 21.30 3.66 -2.41
N ILE A 507 20.27 3.46 -1.58
CA ILE A 507 19.53 4.55 -0.92
C ILE A 507 20.46 5.31 0.03
N GLY A 508 21.26 4.59 0.83
CA GLY A 508 22.22 5.18 1.76
C GLY A 508 23.22 6.10 1.06
N ARG A 509 23.87 5.61 -0.01
CA ARG A 509 24.84 6.41 -0.78
C ARG A 509 24.17 7.58 -1.50
N TRP A 510 22.97 7.37 -2.03
CA TRP A 510 22.21 8.43 -2.66
C TRP A 510 21.86 9.55 -1.66
N PHE A 511 21.44 9.22 -0.43
CA PHE A 511 21.24 10.24 0.62
C PHE A 511 22.55 10.91 1.07
N GLU A 512 23.61 10.14 1.34
CA GLU A 512 24.92 10.65 1.75
C GLU A 512 25.44 11.73 0.78
N THR A 513 25.14 11.56 -0.51
CA THR A 513 25.57 12.48 -1.57
C THR A 513 24.52 13.50 -1.99
N ARG A 514 23.40 13.62 -1.26
CA ARG A 514 22.26 14.50 -1.59
C ARG A 514 21.70 14.27 -3.00
N GLY A 515 21.69 13.01 -3.41
CA GLY A 515 21.22 12.51 -4.69
C GLY A 515 22.17 12.69 -5.86
N ARG A 516 23.41 13.12 -5.62
CA ARG A 516 24.44 13.31 -6.66
C ARG A 516 24.95 12.01 -7.25
N GLU A 517 24.94 10.93 -6.47
CA GLU A 517 25.37 9.62 -6.90
C GLU A 517 24.20 8.61 -6.87
N LEU A 518 23.99 7.92 -8.00
CA LEU A 518 23.02 6.84 -8.14
C LEU A 518 23.72 5.66 -8.83
N HIS A 519 24.05 4.64 -8.03
CA HIS A 519 24.87 3.50 -8.42
C HIS A 519 24.01 2.26 -8.61
N PHE A 520 24.26 1.49 -9.68
CA PHE A 520 23.53 0.25 -9.99
C PHE A 520 24.45 -0.99 -10.05
N GLU A 521 25.66 -0.85 -9.53
CA GLU A 521 26.70 -1.87 -9.59
C GLU A 521 26.35 -3.04 -8.65
N PRO A 522 26.58 -4.29 -9.07
CA PRO A 522 26.21 -5.48 -8.31
C PRO A 522 27.05 -5.67 -7.04
N CYS A 523 28.20 -4.98 -6.90
CA CYS A 523 29.01 -4.99 -5.68
C CYS A 523 28.21 -4.56 -4.43
N GLN A 524 27.14 -3.78 -4.62
CA GLN A 524 26.28 -3.30 -3.53
C GLN A 524 25.45 -4.41 -2.89
N ALA A 525 25.28 -5.55 -3.58
CA ALA A 525 24.50 -6.70 -3.11
C ALA A 525 25.35 -7.76 -2.38
N LYS A 526 26.67 -7.60 -2.30
CA LYS A 526 27.56 -8.57 -1.66
C LYS A 526 27.60 -8.39 -0.14
N GLU A 527 28.05 -9.42 0.56
CA GLU A 527 28.31 -9.39 1.99
C GLU A 527 29.73 -9.89 2.32
N PRO A 528 30.61 -9.03 2.86
CA PRO A 528 30.42 -7.58 2.97
C PRO A 528 30.34 -6.93 1.57
N PRO A 529 29.69 -5.77 1.42
CA PRO A 529 29.72 -5.02 0.17
C PRO A 529 31.16 -4.66 -0.21
N ASP A 530 31.52 -4.83 -1.48
CA ASP A 530 32.90 -4.61 -1.97
C ASP A 530 33.02 -3.45 -2.97
N CYS A 531 32.03 -2.56 -2.99
CA CYS A 531 32.12 -1.33 -3.79
C CYS A 531 33.14 -0.36 -3.19
N ALA A 532 33.98 0.24 -4.03
CA ALA A 532 35.05 1.14 -3.60
C ALA A 532 34.57 2.39 -2.81
N TRP A 533 33.31 2.79 -2.96
CA TRP A 533 32.71 3.94 -2.27
C TRP A 533 31.92 3.56 -1.01
N ILE A 534 31.70 2.27 -0.73
CA ILE A 534 31.06 1.85 0.50
C ILE A 534 32.16 1.71 1.57
N PRO A 535 32.11 2.51 2.65
CA PRO A 535 33.10 2.40 3.72
C PRO A 535 33.03 1.03 4.39
N ALA A 536 34.18 0.53 4.85
CA ALA A 536 34.22 -0.67 5.65
C ALA A 536 33.35 -0.48 6.93
N PRO A 537 32.67 -1.54 7.41
CA PRO A 537 31.94 -1.45 8.67
C PRO A 537 32.86 -0.95 9.79
N PRO A 538 32.37 -0.09 10.70
CA PRO A 538 33.14 0.27 11.88
C PRO A 538 33.52 -1.01 12.67
N PRO A 539 34.72 -1.02 13.31
CA PRO A 539 35.28 -2.20 13.98
C PRO A 539 34.47 -2.70 15.17
#